data_AF-B7PZ38-F1
#
_entry.id   AF-B7PZ38-F1
#
_cell.length_a   1.000
_cell.length_b   1.000
_cell.length_c   1.000
_cell.angle_alpha   90.00
_cell.angle_beta   90.00
_cell.angle_gamma   90.00
#
_symmetry.space_group_name_H-M   'P 1'
#
loop_
_entity.id
_entity.type
_entity.pdbx_description
1 polymer ?
#
loop_
_entity_poly.entity_id
_entity_poly.type
_entity_poly.pdbx_seq_one_letter_code
_entity_poly.pdbx_strand_id
1 'polypeptide(L)'
;MRSPAQTPVGRWTLGLKTGDEDVHVVDRHIYIIFNAWLPEDPVYMENEEEREFYIVKDSSVYFYGTHKNWAKKKWYYGQFEKVTLAAIEFLLRRSGLTSAQRADHVMLVRALAAAVNMQDDQGVMLGRWTTPFSGGTSPSAWNSTLPILNKYMESGGNAVKYAQCFVFGAVLTTLLRALGIPSRTVTNFGSAHDDDGDMAVDYYYDENEKHIPGGDQEW
;
A
#
# COMPACT_ATOMS: atom_id res chain seq x y z
N MET A 1 20.46 18.32 17.40
CA MET A 1 19.96 18.57 16.04
C MET A 1 18.65 17.81 15.90
N ARG A 2 17.58 18.44 15.39
CA ARG A 2 16.27 17.81 15.18
C ARG A 2 15.90 18.02 13.72
N SER A 3 15.42 16.99 13.03
CA SER A 3 14.89 17.13 11.67
C SER A 3 13.55 17.86 11.70
N PRO A 4 13.26 18.75 10.74
CA PRO A 4 11.92 19.34 10.57
C PRO A 4 10.85 18.26 10.33
N ALA A 5 9.59 18.56 10.68
CA ALA A 5 8.47 17.65 10.40
C ALA A 5 8.26 17.41 8.89
N GLN A 6 8.64 18.38 8.06
CA GLN A 6 8.54 18.32 6.60
C GLN A 6 9.80 17.71 5.95
N THR A 7 10.58 16.91 6.69
CA THR A 7 11.77 16.27 6.12
C THR A 7 11.34 15.20 5.12
N PRO A 8 11.87 15.19 3.88
CA PRO A 8 11.56 14.16 2.90
C PRO A 8 11.77 12.74 3.40
N VAL A 9 10.77 11.88 3.16
CA VAL A 9 10.83 10.46 3.49
C VAL A 9 11.79 9.73 2.55
N GLY A 10 12.59 8.81 3.12
CA GLY A 10 13.45 7.90 2.38
C GLY A 10 14.82 7.68 3.01
N ARG A 11 15.74 7.15 2.19
CA ARG A 11 17.13 6.88 2.57
C ARG A 11 17.98 8.16 2.45
N TRP A 12 18.72 8.48 3.50
CA TRP A 12 19.61 9.63 3.59
C TRP A 12 21.06 9.19 3.82
N THR A 13 21.99 10.00 3.30
CA THR A 13 23.44 9.89 3.56
C THR A 13 23.82 10.94 4.59
N LEU A 14 24.55 10.53 5.62
CA LEU A 14 25.03 11.45 6.66
C LEU A 14 26.48 11.85 6.34
N GLY A 15 26.76 13.16 6.38
CA GLY A 15 28.11 13.70 6.29
C GLY A 15 28.45 14.49 7.56
N LEU A 16 29.67 14.32 8.06
CA LEU A 16 30.21 15.03 9.21
C LEU A 16 31.29 15.99 8.74
N LYS A 17 31.25 17.24 9.20
CA LYS A 17 32.26 18.25 8.91
C LYS A 17 32.73 18.88 10.22
N THR A 18 34.04 18.88 10.47
CA THR A 18 34.66 19.51 11.63
C THR A 18 35.44 20.75 11.18
N GLY A 19 34.94 21.95 11.49
CA GLY A 19 35.58 23.20 11.09
C GLY A 19 35.70 23.33 9.56
N ASP A 20 36.92 23.61 9.10
CA ASP A 20 37.25 23.77 7.68
C ASP A 20 37.70 22.47 6.99
N GLU A 21 37.67 21.34 7.70
CA GLU A 21 38.00 20.03 7.13
C GLU A 21 37.01 19.58 6.04
N ASP A 22 37.43 18.63 5.21
CA ASP A 22 36.55 17.98 4.24
C ASP A 22 35.39 17.23 4.91
N VAL A 23 34.28 17.09 4.19
CA VAL A 23 33.11 16.36 4.69
C VAL A 23 33.43 14.86 4.71
N HIS A 24 33.48 14.28 5.91
CA HIS A 24 33.55 12.83 6.09
C HIS A 24 32.15 12.22 5.94
N VAL A 25 31.95 11.47 4.86
CA VAL A 25 30.70 10.73 4.64
C VAL A 25 30.69 9.48 5.52
N VAL A 26 29.65 9.34 6.33
CA VAL A 26 29.45 8.18 7.20
C VAL A 26 29.02 6.99 6.36
N ASP A 27 29.69 5.84 6.51
CA ASP A 27 29.39 4.57 5.83
C ASP A 27 28.15 3.86 6.41
N ARG A 28 27.09 4.63 6.70
CA ARG A 28 25.78 4.16 7.14
C ARG A 28 24.71 5.12 6.63
N HIS A 29 23.61 4.53 6.16
CA HIS A 29 22.43 5.29 5.81
C HIS A 29 21.48 5.41 7.00
N ILE A 30 20.75 6.51 7.06
CA ILE A 30 19.60 6.66 7.94
C ILE A 30 18.33 6.68 7.08
N TYR A 31 17.23 6.18 7.63
CA TYR A 31 15.92 6.32 7.02
C TYR A 31 15.11 7.32 7.83
N ILE A 32 14.50 8.25 7.13
CA ILE A 32 13.54 9.19 7.69
C ILE A 32 12.16 8.80 7.15
N ILE A 33 11.20 8.66 8.05
CA ILE A 33 9.80 8.33 7.77
C ILE A 33 8.90 9.38 8.41
N PHE A 34 7.58 9.35 8.15
CA PHE A 34 6.64 10.22 8.83
C PHE A 34 6.54 9.88 10.33
N ASN A 35 6.10 10.86 11.13
CA ASN A 35 6.06 10.73 12.57
C ASN A 35 4.67 11.03 13.15
N ALA A 36 3.83 10.00 13.27
CA ALA A 36 2.49 10.14 13.85
C ALA A 36 2.47 10.48 15.35
N TRP A 37 3.61 10.50 16.05
CA TRP A 37 3.72 10.93 17.44
C TRP A 37 4.00 12.43 17.58
N LEU A 38 4.30 13.11 16.46
CA LEU A 38 4.71 14.50 16.43
C LEU A 38 3.53 15.41 16.06
N PRO A 39 3.04 16.30 16.94
CA PRO A 39 1.91 17.19 16.65
C PRO A 39 2.07 18.06 15.40
N GLU A 40 3.30 18.40 15.04
CA GLU A 40 3.62 19.22 13.86
C GLU A 40 3.71 18.41 12.56
N ASP A 41 3.68 17.09 12.61
CA ASP A 41 3.70 16.21 11.44
C ASP A 41 2.29 16.08 10.85
N PRO A 42 2.13 16.15 9.51
CA PRO A 42 0.81 16.02 8.87
C PRO A 42 0.10 14.69 9.17
N VAL A 43 0.81 13.64 9.58
CA VAL A 43 0.19 12.35 9.93
C VAL A 43 0.03 12.13 11.43
N TYR A 44 0.12 13.19 12.22
CA TYR A 44 -0.11 13.14 13.66
C TYR A 44 -1.44 12.48 14.01
N MET A 45 -1.40 11.61 15.00
CA MET A 45 -2.58 10.94 15.55
C MET A 45 -2.47 10.98 17.07
N GLU A 46 -3.31 11.74 17.75
CA GLU A 46 -3.20 12.00 19.20
C GLU A 46 -3.42 10.75 20.07
N ASN A 47 -4.40 9.92 19.70
CA ASN A 47 -4.79 8.76 20.49
C ASN A 47 -3.75 7.63 20.39
N GLU A 48 -3.25 7.18 21.55
CA GLU A 48 -2.23 6.14 21.62
C GLU A 48 -2.71 4.75 21.17
N GLU A 49 -3.92 4.36 21.55
CA GLU A 49 -4.51 3.08 21.15
C GLU A 49 -4.74 3.02 19.63
N GLU A 50 -5.13 4.15 19.03
CA GLU A 50 -5.25 4.27 17.59
C GLU A 50 -3.89 4.19 16.89
N ARG A 51 -2.86 4.88 17.38
CA ARG A 51 -1.48 4.74 16.85
C ARG A 51 -1.00 3.29 16.94
N GLU A 52 -1.23 2.64 18.08
CA GLU A 52 -0.90 1.24 18.29
C GLU A 52 -1.58 0.36 17.23
N PHE A 53 -2.87 0.57 16.98
CA PHE A 53 -3.61 -0.24 16.02
C PHE A 53 -3.29 0.08 14.55
N TYR A 54 -3.11 1.36 14.20
CA TYR A 54 -2.97 1.83 12.82
C TYR A 54 -1.53 1.90 12.33
N ILE A 55 -0.54 1.78 13.21
CA ILE A 55 0.89 1.86 12.86
C ILE A 55 1.65 0.64 13.40
N VAL A 56 1.59 0.43 14.71
CA VAL A 56 2.47 -0.52 15.41
C VAL A 56 2.05 -1.97 15.17
N LYS A 57 0.74 -2.25 15.24
CA LYS A 57 0.21 -3.60 15.07
C LYS A 57 0.54 -4.15 13.68
N ASP A 58 1.19 -5.32 13.64
CA ASP A 58 1.70 -5.95 12.42
C ASP A 58 0.76 -6.99 11.81
N SER A 59 -0.42 -7.15 12.40
CA SER A 59 -1.42 -8.10 11.97
C SER A 59 -2.83 -7.55 12.15
N SER A 60 -3.70 -7.92 11.22
CA SER A 60 -5.12 -7.56 11.28
C SER A 60 -5.98 -8.63 10.64
N VAL A 61 -7.23 -8.29 10.33
CA VAL A 61 -8.12 -9.11 9.54
C VAL A 61 -8.68 -8.28 8.41
N TYR A 62 -9.01 -8.94 7.29
CA TYR A 62 -9.95 -8.40 6.32
C TYR A 62 -11.25 -9.19 6.40
N PHE A 63 -12.34 -8.51 6.08
CA PHE A 63 -13.68 -9.10 6.03
C PHE A 63 -14.02 -9.45 4.58
N TYR A 64 -14.76 -10.54 4.39
CA TYR A 64 -15.18 -11.04 3.09
C TYR A 64 -16.52 -11.77 3.20
N GLY A 65 -17.15 -12.08 2.07
CA GLY A 65 -18.52 -12.63 2.00
C GLY A 65 -19.51 -11.55 1.60
N THR A 66 -20.73 -11.61 2.12
CA THR A 66 -21.79 -10.62 1.84
C THR A 66 -22.21 -9.90 3.12
N HIS A 67 -22.94 -8.79 3.00
CA HIS A 67 -23.45 -8.06 4.16
C HIS A 67 -24.31 -8.93 5.11
N LYS A 68 -24.96 -9.99 4.59
CA LYS A 68 -25.76 -10.95 5.39
C LYS A 68 -24.96 -12.13 5.92
N ASN A 69 -23.90 -12.52 5.23
CA ASN A 69 -23.08 -13.68 5.59
C ASN A 69 -21.61 -13.38 5.33
N TRP A 70 -20.96 -12.80 6.33
CA TRP A 70 -19.56 -12.42 6.25
C TRP A 70 -18.68 -13.28 7.17
N ALA A 71 -17.41 -13.37 6.79
CA ALA A 71 -16.35 -13.97 7.58
C ALA A 71 -15.14 -13.05 7.61
N LYS A 72 -14.14 -13.42 8.41
CA LYS A 72 -12.88 -12.68 8.54
C LYS A 72 -11.69 -13.61 8.33
N LYS A 73 -10.64 -13.09 7.72
CA LYS A 73 -9.37 -13.81 7.55
C LYS A 73 -8.21 -12.95 8.02
N LYS A 74 -7.27 -13.57 8.75
CA LYS A 74 -6.09 -12.89 9.27
C LYS A 74 -5.14 -12.51 8.12
N TRP A 75 -4.49 -11.37 8.29
CA TRP A 75 -3.41 -10.90 7.43
C TRP A 75 -2.22 -10.46 8.28
N TYR A 76 -1.02 -10.84 7.87
CA TYR A 76 0.23 -10.38 8.45
C TYR A 76 0.88 -9.32 7.55
N TYR A 77 1.04 -8.10 8.06
CA TYR A 77 1.54 -6.98 7.26
C TYR A 77 3.05 -7.02 7.09
N GLY A 78 3.81 -7.40 8.11
CA GLY A 78 5.27 -7.49 8.04
C GLY A 78 5.97 -6.14 7.76
N GLN A 79 5.41 -5.03 8.23
CA GLN A 79 5.92 -3.69 7.95
C GLN A 79 7.33 -3.43 8.51
N PHE A 80 7.76 -4.19 9.53
CA PHE A 80 9.07 -4.05 10.16
C PHE A 80 10.17 -4.91 9.55
N GLU A 81 9.83 -5.75 8.57
CA GLU A 81 10.81 -6.58 7.90
C GLU A 81 11.65 -5.79 6.89
N LYS A 82 12.92 -6.19 6.75
CA LYS A 82 13.89 -5.48 5.88
C LYS A 82 13.42 -5.34 4.44
N VAL A 83 12.75 -6.36 3.91
CA VAL A 83 12.25 -6.36 2.53
C VAL A 83 11.22 -5.25 2.31
N THR A 84 10.43 -4.89 3.33
CA THR A 84 9.39 -3.88 3.21
C THR A 84 10.00 -2.52 2.93
N LEU A 85 11.00 -2.12 3.72
CA LEU A 85 11.71 -0.86 3.52
C LEU A 85 12.48 -0.84 2.19
N ALA A 86 13.10 -1.95 1.80
CA ALA A 86 13.78 -2.08 0.52
C ALA A 86 12.81 -1.95 -0.68
N ALA A 87 11.62 -2.54 -0.57
CA ALA A 87 10.58 -2.41 -1.58
C ALA A 87 10.06 -0.96 -1.67
N ILE A 88 9.84 -0.30 -0.54
CA ILE A 88 9.45 1.13 -0.51
C ILE A 88 10.50 1.99 -1.20
N GLU A 89 11.78 1.79 -0.90
CA GLU A 89 12.86 2.54 -1.56
C GLU A 89 12.84 2.32 -3.09
N PHE A 90 12.66 1.07 -3.52
CA PHE A 90 12.57 0.73 -4.93
C PHE A 90 11.36 1.40 -5.62
N LEU A 91 10.19 1.37 -4.97
CA LEU A 91 8.97 2.00 -5.48
C LEU A 91 9.09 3.52 -5.52
N LEU A 92 9.64 4.16 -4.49
CA LEU A 92 9.86 5.62 -4.47
C LEU A 92 10.88 6.10 -5.51
N ARG A 93 11.84 5.25 -5.89
CA ARG A 93 12.75 5.54 -7.01
C ARG A 93 12.02 5.45 -8.36
N ARG A 94 11.13 4.46 -8.53
CA ARG A 94 10.34 4.28 -9.77
C ARG A 94 9.23 5.29 -9.93
N SER A 95 8.67 5.81 -8.83
CA SER A 95 7.54 6.76 -8.89
C SER A 95 7.90 8.13 -9.48
N GLY A 96 9.18 8.45 -9.62
CA GLY A 96 9.63 9.75 -10.12
C GLY A 96 9.38 10.92 -9.16
N LEU A 97 8.91 10.65 -7.92
CA LEU A 97 8.68 11.70 -6.94
C LEU A 97 9.98 12.40 -6.56
N THR A 98 9.96 13.74 -6.66
CA THR A 98 11.04 14.60 -6.16
C THR A 98 11.15 14.52 -4.64
N SER A 99 12.30 14.90 -4.07
CA SER A 99 12.48 14.95 -2.61
C SER A 99 11.42 15.79 -1.92
N ALA A 100 11.04 16.95 -2.47
CA ALA A 100 9.99 17.79 -1.91
C ALA A 100 8.63 17.08 -1.88
N GLN A 101 8.26 16.37 -2.95
CA GLN A 101 7.02 15.61 -2.99
C GLN A 101 7.01 14.42 -2.02
N ARG A 102 8.18 13.86 -1.68
CA ARG A 102 8.29 12.80 -0.66
C ARG A 102 8.08 13.30 0.77
N ALA A 103 8.10 14.62 1.00
CA ALA A 103 7.70 15.20 2.28
C ALA A 103 6.17 15.38 2.39
N ASP A 104 5.44 15.27 1.28
CA ASP A 104 3.99 15.38 1.23
C ASP A 104 3.35 13.99 1.28
N HIS A 105 2.72 13.67 2.41
CA HIS A 105 2.01 12.41 2.62
C HIS A 105 0.93 12.13 1.57
N VAL A 106 0.24 13.16 1.04
CA VAL A 106 -0.80 12.99 0.01
C VAL A 106 -0.17 12.52 -1.30
N MET A 107 0.89 13.19 -1.76
CA MET A 107 1.61 12.82 -2.98
C MET A 107 2.21 11.41 -2.87
N LEU A 108 2.78 11.10 -1.72
CA LEU A 108 3.39 9.81 -1.45
C LEU A 108 2.34 8.68 -1.42
N VAL A 109 1.22 8.88 -0.73
CA VAL A 109 0.11 7.90 -0.67
C VAL A 109 -0.43 7.64 -2.07
N ARG A 110 -0.66 8.69 -2.87
CA ARG A 110 -1.13 8.55 -4.26
C ARG A 110 -0.17 7.73 -5.11
N ALA A 111 1.13 8.02 -5.02
CA ALA A 111 2.14 7.28 -5.78
C ALA A 111 2.24 5.81 -5.36
N LEU A 112 2.12 5.49 -4.07
CA LEU A 112 2.13 4.11 -3.61
C LEU A 112 0.83 3.36 -3.96
N ALA A 113 -0.32 4.02 -3.92
CA ALA A 113 -1.60 3.45 -4.32
C ALA A 113 -1.62 3.07 -5.81
N ALA A 114 -1.02 3.91 -6.66
CA ALA A 114 -0.75 3.58 -8.06
C ALA A 114 0.22 2.38 -8.19
N ALA A 115 1.33 2.43 -7.45
CA ALA A 115 2.41 1.46 -7.58
C ALA A 115 2.10 0.05 -7.02
N VAL A 116 0.96 -0.19 -6.35
CA VAL A 116 0.58 -1.55 -5.95
C VAL A 116 -0.05 -2.35 -7.09
N ASN A 117 -0.66 -1.69 -8.08
CA ASN A 117 -1.29 -2.34 -9.23
C ASN A 117 -0.40 -2.31 -10.48
N MET A 118 -0.21 -3.46 -11.12
CA MET A 118 0.60 -3.58 -12.34
C MET A 118 -0.07 -3.01 -13.58
N GLN A 119 -1.40 -3.07 -13.68
CA GLN A 119 -2.10 -2.79 -14.94
C GLN A 119 -1.87 -1.38 -15.49
N ASP A 120 -1.55 -0.42 -14.61
CA ASP A 120 -1.39 0.98 -14.99
C ASP A 120 0.06 1.48 -14.85
N ASP A 121 0.81 1.05 -13.81
CA ASP A 121 2.06 1.70 -13.39
C ASP A 121 3.25 0.76 -13.17
N GLN A 122 3.24 -0.44 -13.79
CA GLN A 122 4.27 -1.47 -13.56
C GLN A 122 4.48 -1.81 -12.06
N GLY A 123 3.39 -1.81 -11.29
CA GLY A 123 3.35 -2.01 -9.87
C GLY A 123 3.64 -3.42 -9.34
N VAL A 124 3.47 -3.59 -8.03
CA VAL A 124 3.89 -4.78 -7.26
C VAL A 124 3.17 -6.06 -7.67
N MET A 125 1.86 -5.98 -7.95
CA MET A 125 1.01 -7.16 -8.15
C MET A 125 0.21 -7.08 -9.44
N LEU A 126 0.02 -8.23 -10.11
CA LEU A 126 -0.90 -8.36 -11.23
C LEU A 126 -2.29 -8.78 -10.75
N GLY A 127 -3.31 -7.97 -11.05
CA GLY A 127 -4.71 -8.26 -10.73
C GLY A 127 -5.29 -9.42 -11.56
N ARG A 128 -6.10 -10.28 -10.93
CA ARG A 128 -6.88 -11.32 -11.63
C ARG A 128 -8.12 -11.73 -10.83
N TRP A 129 -9.30 -11.57 -11.43
CA TRP A 129 -10.59 -11.85 -10.80
C TRP A 129 -11.20 -13.20 -11.19
N THR A 130 -10.71 -13.84 -12.25
CA THR A 130 -11.27 -15.10 -12.76
C THR A 130 -10.22 -16.23 -12.83
N THR A 131 -10.68 -17.45 -12.59
CA THR A 131 -9.89 -18.67 -12.78
C THR A 131 -9.63 -18.94 -14.26
N PRO A 132 -8.57 -19.70 -14.62
CA PRO A 132 -7.57 -20.31 -13.73
C PRO A 132 -6.45 -19.34 -13.32
N PHE A 133 -5.92 -19.47 -12.10
CA PHE A 133 -4.77 -18.70 -11.61
C PHE A 133 -3.42 -19.31 -12.03
N SER A 134 -3.32 -19.75 -13.29
CA SER A 134 -2.13 -20.44 -13.81
C SER A 134 -0.89 -19.56 -13.77
N GLY A 135 0.25 -20.15 -13.41
CA GLY A 135 1.54 -19.44 -13.35
C GLY A 135 1.68 -18.43 -12.20
N GLY A 136 0.82 -18.51 -11.18
CA GLY A 136 0.87 -17.63 -10.02
C GLY A 136 0.18 -18.25 -8.79
N THR A 137 0.02 -17.45 -7.75
CA THR A 137 -0.68 -17.82 -6.52
C THR A 137 -2.12 -17.29 -6.59
N SER A 138 -3.10 -18.12 -6.20
CA SER A 138 -4.50 -17.69 -6.03
C SER A 138 -4.56 -16.50 -5.06
N PRO A 139 -5.29 -15.41 -5.36
CA PRO A 139 -5.41 -14.26 -4.47
C PRO A 139 -5.85 -14.65 -3.04
N SER A 140 -6.76 -15.62 -2.93
CA SER A 140 -7.28 -16.13 -1.65
C SER A 140 -6.26 -16.95 -0.84
N ALA A 141 -5.17 -17.40 -1.45
CA ALA A 141 -4.12 -18.15 -0.75
C ALA A 141 -3.16 -17.23 0.04
N TRP A 142 -3.08 -15.95 -0.32
CA TRP A 142 -2.27 -15.00 0.44
C TRP A 142 -2.85 -14.74 1.83
N ASN A 143 -1.95 -14.62 2.80
CA ASN A 143 -2.24 -14.27 4.19
C ASN A 143 -1.18 -13.31 4.77
N SER A 144 -0.26 -12.82 3.94
CA SER A 144 0.85 -11.96 4.34
C SER A 144 1.37 -11.16 3.16
N THR A 145 1.81 -9.93 3.44
CA THR A 145 2.49 -9.06 2.45
C THR A 145 3.95 -9.47 2.23
N LEU A 146 4.60 -10.10 3.21
CA LEU A 146 6.01 -10.47 3.11
C LEU A 146 6.38 -11.36 1.92
N PRO A 147 5.72 -12.51 1.68
CA PRO A 147 6.07 -13.35 0.55
C PRO A 147 5.81 -12.67 -0.79
N ILE A 148 4.91 -11.68 -0.84
CA ILE A 148 4.67 -10.85 -2.02
C ILE A 148 5.88 -9.94 -2.27
N LEU A 149 6.29 -9.16 -1.25
CA LEU A 149 7.42 -8.23 -1.41
C LEU A 149 8.75 -8.95 -1.63
N ASN A 150 8.98 -10.10 -0.99
CA ASN A 150 10.17 -10.92 -1.26
C ASN A 150 10.22 -11.34 -2.74
N LYS A 151 9.15 -11.93 -3.28
CA LYS A 151 9.08 -12.30 -4.70
C LYS A 151 9.26 -11.11 -5.64
N TYR A 152 8.64 -9.97 -5.30
CA TYR A 152 8.76 -8.74 -6.09
C TYR A 152 10.22 -8.26 -6.14
N MET A 153 10.90 -8.21 -4.99
CA MET A 153 12.30 -7.77 -4.92
C MET A 153 13.27 -8.78 -5.53
N GLU A 154 13.09 -10.08 -5.29
CA GLU A 154 13.92 -11.16 -5.86
C GLU A 154 13.84 -11.20 -7.39
N SER A 155 12.67 -10.86 -7.95
CA SER A 155 12.48 -10.81 -9.41
C SER A 155 12.99 -9.51 -10.05
N GLY A 156 13.60 -8.60 -9.29
CA GLY A 156 14.09 -7.32 -9.78
C GLY A 156 12.97 -6.30 -10.05
N GLY A 157 11.83 -6.41 -9.36
CA GLY A 157 10.69 -5.51 -9.51
C GLY A 157 9.68 -5.93 -10.57
N ASN A 158 9.63 -7.23 -10.92
CA ASN A 158 8.59 -7.77 -11.78
C ASN A 158 7.33 -8.08 -10.97
N ALA A 159 6.16 -7.78 -11.54
CA ALA A 159 4.89 -7.93 -10.85
C ALA A 159 4.59 -9.38 -10.43
N VAL A 160 4.13 -9.54 -9.19
CA VAL A 160 3.82 -10.84 -8.60
C VAL A 160 2.38 -11.23 -8.93
N LYS A 161 2.18 -12.48 -9.34
CA LYS A 161 0.88 -13.04 -9.73
C LYS A 161 0.27 -13.84 -8.57
N TYR A 162 -0.97 -13.66 -8.13
CA TYR A 162 -1.97 -12.66 -8.53
C TYR A 162 -2.58 -11.96 -7.30
N ALA A 163 -3.27 -10.86 -7.51
CA ALA A 163 -4.00 -10.10 -6.49
C ALA A 163 -5.47 -9.88 -6.85
N GLN A 164 -6.26 -9.60 -5.82
CA GLN A 164 -7.59 -8.99 -5.86
C GLN A 164 -7.63 -7.83 -4.86
N CYS A 165 -8.73 -7.09 -4.81
CA CYS A 165 -8.89 -5.86 -4.01
C CYS A 165 -8.35 -5.97 -2.57
N PHE A 166 -8.69 -7.02 -1.83
CA PHE A 166 -8.23 -7.20 -0.45
C PHE A 166 -6.71 -7.41 -0.33
N VAL A 167 -6.07 -8.03 -1.34
CA VAL A 167 -4.61 -8.18 -1.39
C VAL A 167 -3.95 -6.84 -1.67
N PHE A 168 -4.45 -6.07 -2.64
CA PHE A 168 -3.94 -4.74 -2.95
C PHE A 168 -4.03 -3.80 -1.74
N GLY A 169 -5.21 -3.75 -1.09
CA GLY A 169 -5.42 -2.94 0.11
C GLY A 169 -4.47 -3.32 1.25
N ALA A 170 -4.24 -4.62 1.45
CA ALA A 170 -3.32 -5.11 2.48
C ALA A 170 -1.85 -4.78 2.19
N VAL A 171 -1.40 -4.91 0.92
CA VAL A 171 -0.05 -4.51 0.49
C VAL A 171 0.14 -3.00 0.68
N LEU A 172 -0.81 -2.18 0.22
CA LEU A 172 -0.74 -0.72 0.39
C LEU A 172 -0.67 -0.34 1.86
N THR A 173 -1.50 -0.96 2.71
CA THR A 173 -1.49 -0.72 4.17
C THR A 173 -0.12 -1.07 4.77
N THR A 174 0.51 -2.19 4.39
CA THR A 174 1.88 -2.50 4.83
C THR A 174 2.85 -1.37 4.51
N LEU A 175 2.83 -0.87 3.27
CA LEU A 175 3.77 0.16 2.82
C LEU A 175 3.56 1.49 3.56
N LEU A 176 2.30 1.88 3.78
CA LEU A 176 1.94 3.11 4.49
C LEU A 176 2.34 3.03 5.99
N ARG A 177 2.05 1.91 6.66
CA ARG A 177 2.44 1.70 8.06
C ARG A 177 3.95 1.72 8.24
N ALA A 178 4.70 1.09 7.33
CA ALA A 178 6.16 1.11 7.35
C ALA A 178 6.76 2.52 7.20
N LEU A 179 6.02 3.43 6.57
CA LEU A 179 6.39 4.85 6.42
C LEU A 179 5.87 5.74 7.55
N GLY A 180 5.28 5.16 8.60
CA GLY A 180 4.76 5.91 9.74
C GLY A 180 3.40 6.57 9.48
N ILE A 181 2.72 6.24 8.39
CA ILE A 181 1.40 6.77 8.05
C ILE A 181 0.32 5.84 8.66
N PRO A 182 -0.52 6.35 9.60
CA PRO A 182 -1.62 5.58 10.16
C PRO A 182 -2.57 5.09 9.05
N SER A 183 -2.80 3.79 8.97
CA SER A 183 -3.60 3.21 7.89
C SER A 183 -4.32 1.92 8.30
N ARG A 184 -5.44 1.60 7.64
CA ARG A 184 -6.22 0.38 7.85
C ARG A 184 -6.88 -0.06 6.55
N THR A 185 -7.13 -1.36 6.42
CA THR A 185 -8.01 -1.89 5.38
C THR A 185 -9.47 -1.69 5.79
N VAL A 186 -10.32 -1.43 4.79
CA VAL A 186 -11.78 -1.32 4.95
C VAL A 186 -12.42 -2.27 3.93
N THR A 187 -13.50 -2.92 4.33
CA THR A 187 -14.32 -3.76 3.45
C THR A 187 -15.67 -3.06 3.26
N ASN A 188 -16.04 -2.86 1.99
CA ASN A 188 -17.39 -2.47 1.60
C ASN A 188 -18.13 -3.70 1.08
N PHE A 189 -19.38 -3.91 1.50
CA PHE A 189 -20.24 -4.99 1.00
C PHE A 189 -21.35 -4.38 0.16
N GLY A 190 -21.58 -4.91 -1.05
CA GLY A 190 -22.48 -4.25 -1.99
C GLY A 190 -21.79 -3.02 -2.60
N SER A 191 -20.53 -3.20 -3.00
CA SER A 191 -19.69 -2.13 -3.48
C SER A 191 -19.97 -1.89 -4.96
N ALA A 192 -20.71 -0.81 -5.25
CA ALA A 192 -20.83 -0.30 -6.61
C ALA A 192 -19.43 -0.08 -7.21
N HIS A 193 -19.22 -0.70 -8.36
CA HIS A 193 -18.10 -0.50 -9.26
C HIS A 193 -18.71 -0.02 -10.57
N ASP A 194 -18.94 1.28 -10.55
CA ASP A 194 -19.44 2.09 -11.64
C ASP A 194 -18.29 2.35 -12.62
N ASP A 195 -18.51 2.05 -13.89
CA ASP A 195 -17.54 2.18 -14.96
C ASP A 195 -17.61 3.55 -15.69
N ASP A 196 -18.69 4.34 -15.52
CA ASP A 196 -18.92 5.58 -16.27
C ASP A 196 -19.01 6.87 -15.42
N GLY A 197 -19.11 6.72 -14.09
CA GLY A 197 -18.98 7.79 -13.11
C GLY A 197 -20.22 8.68 -12.97
N ASP A 198 -21.39 8.20 -13.41
CA ASP A 198 -22.65 8.92 -13.31
C ASP A 198 -23.33 8.78 -11.93
N MET A 199 -22.73 8.00 -11.02
CA MET A 199 -23.24 7.68 -9.67
C MET A 199 -24.51 6.82 -9.66
N ALA A 200 -24.83 6.15 -10.76
CA ALA A 200 -25.83 5.10 -10.86
C ALA A 200 -25.14 3.71 -10.96
N VAL A 201 -25.96 2.66 -10.92
CA VAL A 201 -25.51 1.29 -11.18
C VAL A 201 -26.54 0.69 -12.12
N ASP A 202 -26.16 0.55 -13.38
CA ASP A 202 -27.08 0.12 -14.43
C ASP A 202 -27.03 -1.39 -14.67
N TYR A 203 -28.19 -2.02 -14.52
CA TYR A 203 -28.38 -3.44 -14.80
C TYR A 203 -29.30 -3.64 -16.01
N TYR A 204 -28.84 -4.44 -16.97
CA TYR A 204 -29.57 -4.70 -18.20
C TYR A 204 -30.24 -6.06 -18.16
N TYR A 205 -31.54 -6.10 -18.43
CA TYR A 205 -32.34 -7.33 -18.51
C TYR A 205 -33.11 -7.37 -19.83
N ASP A 206 -33.24 -8.56 -20.42
CA ASP A 206 -34.10 -8.76 -21.59
C ASP A 206 -35.58 -8.85 -21.20
N GLU A 207 -36.45 -8.95 -22.20
CA GLU A 207 -37.90 -9.08 -22.03
C GLU A 207 -38.34 -10.31 -21.23
N ASN A 208 -37.44 -11.29 -21.02
CA ASN A 208 -37.68 -12.51 -20.25
C ASN A 208 -37.02 -12.45 -18.85
N GLU A 209 -36.68 -11.25 -18.37
CA GLU A 209 -35.99 -11.02 -17.09
C GLU A 209 -34.60 -11.68 -17.01
N LYS A 210 -33.99 -12.02 -18.15
CA LYS A 210 -32.65 -12.60 -18.16
C LYS A 210 -31.62 -11.48 -18.17
N HIS A 211 -30.67 -11.57 -17.24
CA HIS A 211 -29.56 -10.62 -17.15
C HIS A 211 -28.73 -10.63 -18.44
N ILE A 212 -28.55 -9.46 -19.02
CA ILE A 212 -27.71 -9.20 -20.19
C ILE A 212 -26.34 -8.74 -19.67
N PRO A 213 -25.23 -9.42 -20.03
CA PRO A 213 -23.90 -8.96 -19.69
C PRO A 213 -23.61 -7.56 -20.27
N GLY A 214 -23.16 -6.64 -19.42
CA GLY A 214 -22.93 -5.22 -19.73
C GLY A 214 -23.44 -4.35 -18.58
N GLY A 215 -22.91 -3.13 -18.43
CA GLY A 215 -23.24 -2.25 -17.30
C GLY A 215 -22.35 -2.44 -16.08
N ASP A 216 -22.69 -1.71 -15.02
CA ASP A 216 -21.93 -1.63 -13.78
C ASP A 216 -22.03 -2.91 -12.95
N GLN A 217 -21.12 -3.06 -11.98
CA GLN A 217 -21.08 -4.24 -11.13
C GLN A 217 -21.14 -3.86 -9.67
N GLU A 218 -21.93 -4.59 -8.89
CA GLU A 218 -21.90 -4.53 -7.44
C GLU A 218 -21.13 -5.75 -6.89
N TRP A 219 -20.04 -5.48 -6.15
CA TRP A 219 -19.16 -6.49 -5.57
C TRP A 219 -19.45 -6.80 -4.10
#